data_AF-A0A8S4GIN1-F1
#
_entry.id   AF-A0A8S4GIN1-F1
#
_cell.length_a   1.000
_cell.length_b   1.000
_cell.length_c   1.000
_cell.angle_alpha   90.00
_cell.angle_beta   90.00
_cell.angle_gamma   90.00
#
_symmetry.space_group_name_H-M   'P 1'
#
loop_
_entity.id
_entity.type
_entity.pdbx_description
1 polymer ?
#
loop_
_entity_poly.entity_id
_entity_poly.type
_entity_poly.pdbx_seq_one_letter_code
_entity_poly.pdbx_strand_id
1 'polypeptide(L)'
;MASEAGIGVANIVLTFVINVLVLLCIKPLWPRGIGLPCFVTGRPDGTLRTSPRHFLAWDQIDPAGLTQSWLLPEWGLVAFRCSMVLTWLGTMVLHAVTGGGFTYGYADPPGTWIIFFTNITWVGFCVAFCAGLYNHLMKDLQPPPPGPAGEKVFIQHDGPTIDGIETGAGPVDLPPAEDAQACAPPPVWAWYQKAFILIWVVILTSSLMLDVFYWAVIYDGGAEYWEVAGAAKEFTNAMRHAVNTALLWIDLFLSKVPIATYHYQPVLWYTTAYAVWMWIYYGASGDWIYESLGWDRASSPAYVILLVVLLAISLFINFGLVLLRDKLSHAYHTHRGTL
;
A
#
# COMPACT_ATOMS: atom_id res chain seq x y z
N MET A 1 -20.76 -11.97 -35.05
CA MET A 1 -19.59 -12.30 -34.23
C MET A 1 -18.66 -11.10 -34.29
N ALA A 2 -18.72 -10.21 -33.30
CA ALA A 2 -17.55 -9.36 -33.06
C ALA A 2 -16.39 -10.32 -32.78
N SER A 3 -15.23 -10.14 -33.42
CA SER A 3 -14.09 -11.01 -33.12
C SER A 3 -13.79 -10.91 -31.62
N GLU A 4 -13.50 -12.03 -30.97
CA GLU A 4 -13.15 -12.08 -29.54
C GLU A 4 -12.04 -11.08 -29.18
N ALA A 5 -11.15 -10.79 -30.14
CA ALA A 5 -10.16 -9.72 -30.07
C ALA A 5 -10.76 -8.32 -29.86
N GLY A 6 -11.90 -8.00 -30.50
CA GLY A 6 -12.60 -6.73 -30.34
C GLY A 6 -13.21 -6.56 -28.94
N ILE A 7 -13.69 -7.66 -28.34
CA ILE A 7 -14.19 -7.69 -26.96
C ILE A 7 -13.02 -7.45 -25.99
N GLY A 8 -11.86 -8.06 -26.26
CA GLY A 8 -10.63 -7.84 -25.47
C GLY A 8 -10.17 -6.39 -25.42
N VAL A 9 -10.05 -5.75 -26.58
CA VAL A 9 -9.65 -4.34 -26.64
C VAL A 9 -10.67 -3.43 -25.94
N ALA A 10 -11.97 -3.65 -26.16
CA ALA A 10 -13.02 -2.88 -25.49
C ALA A 10 -12.95 -3.00 -23.97
N ASN A 11 -12.48 -4.12 -23.42
CA ASN A 11 -12.42 -4.37 -21.98
C ASN A 11 -11.15 -3.84 -21.30
N ILE A 12 -10.00 -3.86 -22.01
CA ILE A 12 -8.81 -3.12 -21.57
C ILE A 12 -9.15 -1.63 -21.54
N VAL A 13 -9.84 -1.14 -22.58
CA VAL A 13 -10.34 0.23 -22.63
C VAL A 13 -11.36 0.48 -21.52
N LEU A 14 -12.29 -0.43 -21.22
CA LEU A 14 -13.27 -0.27 -20.14
C LEU A 14 -12.60 -0.21 -18.78
N THR A 15 -11.68 -1.12 -18.47
CA THR A 15 -10.92 -1.11 -17.21
C THR A 15 -10.11 0.17 -17.09
N PHE A 16 -9.43 0.57 -18.16
CA PHE A 16 -8.69 1.82 -18.21
C PHE A 16 -9.61 3.03 -18.03
N VAL A 17 -10.75 3.08 -18.70
CA VAL A 17 -11.75 4.15 -18.60
C VAL A 17 -12.33 4.20 -17.20
N ILE A 18 -12.69 3.08 -16.58
CA ILE A 18 -13.15 3.02 -15.20
C ILE A 18 -12.07 3.57 -14.28
N ASN A 19 -10.82 3.13 -14.44
CA ASN A 19 -9.71 3.60 -13.61
C ASN A 19 -9.44 5.09 -13.82
N VAL A 20 -9.52 5.58 -15.06
CA VAL A 20 -9.44 7.01 -15.38
C VAL A 20 -10.61 7.77 -14.77
N LEU A 21 -11.84 7.27 -14.85
CA LEU A 21 -13.02 7.90 -14.26
C LEU A 21 -12.91 7.96 -12.74
N VAL A 22 -12.44 6.89 -12.09
CA VAL A 22 -12.21 6.90 -10.65
C VAL A 22 -11.10 7.89 -10.29
N LEU A 23 -9.99 7.93 -11.04
CA LEU A 23 -8.96 8.95 -10.89
C LEU A 23 -9.51 10.36 -11.11
N LEU A 24 -10.39 10.54 -12.08
CA LEU A 24 -11.06 11.80 -12.40
C LEU A 24 -12.19 12.15 -11.43
N CYS A 25 -12.72 11.22 -10.65
CA CYS A 25 -13.61 11.49 -9.52
C CYS A 25 -12.80 11.91 -8.28
N ILE A 26 -11.57 11.40 -8.14
CA ILE A 26 -10.63 11.80 -7.09
C ILE A 26 -9.96 13.15 -7.43
N LYS A 27 -9.76 13.47 -8.71
CA LYS A 27 -9.09 14.70 -9.18
C LYS A 27 -9.84 16.03 -8.90
N PRO A 28 -11.18 16.17 -8.93
CA PRO A 28 -11.88 17.38 -8.50
C PRO A 28 -11.98 17.52 -6.98
N LEU A 29 -11.61 16.47 -6.23
CA LEU A 29 -11.33 16.55 -4.79
C LEU A 29 -9.88 17.01 -4.52
N TRP A 30 -9.06 17.12 -5.57
CA TRP A 30 -7.77 17.81 -5.56
C TRP A 30 -8.04 19.33 -5.45
N PRO A 31 -7.27 20.09 -4.65
CA PRO A 31 -7.68 21.41 -4.18
C PRO A 31 -7.92 22.43 -5.30
N ARG A 32 -9.19 22.51 -5.74
CA ARG A 32 -9.81 23.65 -6.42
C ARG A 32 -11.30 23.83 -6.04
N GLY A 33 -11.71 23.48 -4.81
CA GLY A 33 -12.91 24.10 -4.21
C GLY A 33 -14.09 23.21 -3.80
N ILE A 34 -13.98 21.89 -3.77
CA ILE A 34 -14.97 21.04 -3.07
C ILE A 34 -14.23 20.33 -1.94
N GLY A 35 -14.38 20.84 -0.73
CA GLY A 35 -13.59 20.50 0.45
C GLY A 35 -13.79 19.08 1.00
N LEU A 36 -13.43 18.05 0.23
CA LEU A 36 -13.01 16.79 0.84
C LEU A 36 -11.56 16.98 1.32
N PRO A 37 -11.29 16.86 2.63
CA PRO A 37 -9.94 17.05 3.13
C PRO A 37 -9.01 16.01 2.50
N CYS A 38 -7.88 16.49 2.01
CA CYS A 38 -6.77 15.63 1.66
C CYS A 38 -6.23 15.04 2.97
N PHE A 39 -6.55 13.77 3.26
CA PHE A 39 -6.07 13.15 4.48
C PHE A 39 -4.75 12.41 4.22
N VAL A 40 -3.70 12.88 4.87
CA VAL A 40 -2.40 12.20 4.95
C VAL A 40 -2.20 11.81 6.41
N THR A 41 -1.99 10.52 6.66
CA THR A 41 -1.67 9.99 7.99
C THR A 41 -0.17 10.07 8.26
N GLY A 42 0.23 10.15 9.52
CA GLY A 42 1.64 9.99 9.92
C GLY A 42 2.46 11.26 10.12
N ARG A 43 1.84 12.46 10.17
CA ARG A 43 2.53 13.66 10.66
C ARG A 43 2.29 13.88 12.16
N PRO A 44 3.34 14.06 12.98
CA PRO A 44 3.19 14.30 14.42
C PRO A 44 2.46 15.59 14.79
N ASP A 45 2.52 16.61 13.92
CA ASP A 45 2.06 17.97 14.19
C ASP A 45 0.60 18.22 13.76
N GLY A 46 -0.04 17.26 13.08
CA GLY A 46 -1.41 17.41 12.58
C GLY A 46 -1.60 18.53 11.55
N THR A 47 -0.52 19.16 11.07
CA THR A 47 -0.62 20.29 10.14
C THR A 47 -0.89 19.79 8.73
N LEU A 48 -2.01 20.24 8.15
CA LEU A 48 -2.30 20.03 6.73
C LEU A 48 -1.38 20.96 5.93
N ARG A 49 -0.35 20.40 5.26
CA ARG A 49 0.37 21.17 4.26
C ARG A 49 -0.58 21.54 3.11
N THR A 50 -0.26 22.64 2.44
CA THR A 50 -0.81 22.99 1.12
C THR A 50 -0.73 21.78 0.18
N SER A 51 -1.58 21.78 -0.87
CA SER A 51 -1.66 20.78 -1.92
C SER A 51 -0.34 20.04 -2.22
N PRO A 52 -0.34 18.70 -2.35
CA PRO A 52 0.89 17.95 -2.60
C PRO A 52 1.58 18.45 -3.86
N ARG A 53 2.92 18.55 -3.81
CA ARG A 53 3.75 18.94 -4.96
C ARG A 53 3.93 17.80 -5.96
N HIS A 54 3.79 16.56 -5.50
CA HIS A 54 3.94 15.36 -6.32
C HIS A 54 2.62 14.59 -6.47
N PHE A 55 2.48 13.89 -7.59
CA PHE A 55 1.32 13.06 -7.90
C PHE A 55 0.99 12.02 -6.82
N LEU A 56 2.02 11.45 -6.19
CA LEU A 56 1.94 10.46 -5.10
C LEU A 56 2.12 11.08 -3.70
N ALA A 57 2.14 12.41 -3.60
CA ALA A 57 2.25 13.15 -2.34
C ALA A 57 3.46 12.77 -1.45
N TRP A 58 4.60 12.39 -2.05
CA TRP A 58 5.82 12.06 -1.31
C TRP A 58 6.28 13.16 -0.34
N ASP A 59 6.00 14.42 -0.68
CA ASP A 59 6.32 15.60 0.12
C ASP A 59 5.44 15.76 1.38
N GLN A 60 4.37 14.97 1.48
CA GLN A 60 3.41 14.99 2.59
C GLN A 60 3.68 13.87 3.59
N ILE A 61 4.45 12.86 3.20
CA ILE A 61 4.61 11.60 3.92
C ILE A 61 6.01 11.50 4.49
N ASP A 62 6.12 11.13 5.77
CA ASP A 62 7.40 10.89 6.43
C ASP A 62 7.90 9.44 6.19
N PRO A 63 9.03 9.24 5.50
CA PRO A 63 9.61 7.91 5.29
C PRO A 63 10.09 7.25 6.58
N ALA A 64 10.28 7.98 7.68
CA ALA A 64 10.67 7.40 8.97
C ALA A 64 9.59 6.43 9.51
N GLY A 65 8.32 6.65 9.15
CA GLY A 65 7.22 5.76 9.52
C GLY A 65 7.38 4.32 9.02
N LEU A 66 8.17 4.09 7.96
CA LEU A 66 8.36 2.76 7.36
C LEU A 66 9.09 1.77 8.28
N THR A 67 9.91 2.28 9.18
CA THR A 67 10.75 1.50 10.11
C THR A 67 10.36 1.69 11.57
N GLN A 68 9.39 2.57 11.86
CA GLN A 68 8.96 2.84 13.22
C GLN A 68 7.75 1.98 13.61
N SER A 69 7.68 1.64 14.88
CA SER A 69 6.50 1.09 15.54
C SER A 69 6.09 2.01 16.68
N TRP A 70 4.81 2.09 16.98
CA TRP A 70 4.33 2.78 18.19
C TRP A 70 4.22 1.86 19.40
N LEU A 71 4.19 0.54 19.18
CA LEU A 71 3.94 -0.46 20.21
C LEU A 71 5.18 -1.30 20.52
N LEU A 72 5.95 -1.66 19.48
CA LEU A 72 7.12 -2.52 19.61
C LEU A 72 8.42 -1.69 19.57
N PRO A 73 9.48 -2.17 20.22
CA PRO A 73 10.83 -1.71 19.88
C PRO A 73 11.15 -2.07 18.42
N GLU A 74 12.09 -1.36 17.80
CA GLU A 74 12.43 -1.56 16.38
C GLU A 74 12.80 -3.01 16.04
N TRP A 75 13.56 -3.69 16.91
CA TRP A 75 13.94 -5.09 16.71
C TRP A 75 12.71 -6.02 16.72
N GLY A 76 11.64 -5.66 17.43
CA GLY A 76 10.41 -6.44 17.48
C GLY A 76 9.66 -6.39 16.15
N LEU A 77 9.61 -5.20 15.52
CA LEU A 77 9.07 -5.05 14.16
C LEU A 77 9.92 -5.82 13.15
N VAL A 78 11.25 -5.72 13.23
CA VAL A 78 12.18 -6.50 12.39
C VAL A 78 11.96 -8.00 12.57
N ALA A 79 11.86 -8.49 13.80
CA ALA A 79 11.64 -9.91 14.09
C ALA A 79 10.30 -10.41 13.53
N PHE A 80 9.23 -9.62 13.64
CA PHE A 80 7.95 -9.91 13.03
C PHE A 80 8.05 -9.99 11.50
N ARG A 81 8.69 -9.01 10.86
CA ARG A 81 8.86 -9.03 9.40
C ARG A 81 9.74 -10.19 8.93
N CYS A 82 10.80 -10.52 9.66
CA CYS A 82 11.65 -11.68 9.39
C CYS A 82 10.87 -12.99 9.54
N SER A 83 10.04 -13.15 10.56
CA SER A 83 9.25 -14.38 10.73
C SER A 83 8.29 -14.58 9.57
N MET A 84 7.67 -13.50 9.06
CA MET A 84 6.82 -13.55 7.87
C MET A 84 7.59 -14.00 6.61
N VAL A 85 8.79 -13.46 6.38
CA VAL A 85 9.65 -13.88 5.25
C VAL A 85 10.09 -15.34 5.40
N LEU A 86 10.47 -15.77 6.62
CA LEU A 86 10.89 -17.14 6.89
C LEU A 86 9.76 -18.14 6.74
N THR A 87 8.55 -17.81 7.20
CA THR A 87 7.35 -18.62 6.99
C THR A 87 7.10 -18.80 5.49
N TRP A 88 7.22 -17.73 4.70
CA TRP A 88 7.10 -17.83 3.25
C TRP A 88 8.17 -18.71 2.60
N LEU A 89 9.44 -18.46 2.90
CA LEU A 89 10.55 -19.28 2.39
C LEU A 89 10.34 -20.75 2.75
N GLY A 90 9.94 -21.02 3.99
CA GLY A 90 9.59 -22.35 4.48
C GLY A 90 8.46 -22.99 3.66
N THR A 91 7.38 -22.25 3.38
CA THR A 91 6.28 -22.75 2.52
C THR A 91 6.74 -23.03 1.10
N MET A 92 7.63 -22.20 0.52
CA MET A 92 8.17 -22.40 -0.83
C MET A 92 9.07 -23.63 -0.90
N VAL A 93 9.97 -23.80 0.08
CA VAL A 93 10.84 -24.99 0.17
C VAL A 93 10.00 -26.24 0.37
N LEU A 94 9.01 -26.21 1.27
CA LEU A 94 8.12 -27.34 1.51
C LEU A 94 7.36 -27.73 0.24
N HIS A 95 6.85 -26.75 -0.53
CA HIS A 95 6.23 -27.01 -1.82
C HIS A 95 7.19 -27.66 -2.81
N ALA A 96 8.39 -27.08 -2.98
CA ALA A 96 9.38 -27.58 -3.92
C ALA A 96 9.80 -29.01 -3.61
N VAL A 97 10.03 -29.33 -2.33
CA VAL A 97 10.45 -30.66 -1.87
C VAL A 97 9.34 -31.69 -2.01
N THR A 98 8.09 -31.30 -1.80
CA THR A 98 6.95 -32.23 -1.77
C THR A 98 6.23 -32.33 -3.11
N GLY A 99 6.73 -31.65 -4.14
CA GLY A 99 6.06 -31.55 -5.44
C GLY A 99 4.67 -30.90 -5.35
N GLY A 100 4.44 -30.06 -4.33
CA GLY A 100 3.13 -29.49 -4.00
C GLY A 100 2.22 -30.41 -3.17
N GLY A 101 2.55 -31.70 -3.00
CA GLY A 101 1.68 -32.69 -2.38
C GLY A 101 1.42 -32.49 -0.89
N PHE A 102 2.37 -31.91 -0.14
CA PHE A 102 2.25 -31.82 1.33
C PHE A 102 1.44 -30.62 1.79
N THR A 103 1.46 -29.51 1.06
CA THR A 103 0.74 -28.31 1.51
C THR A 103 -0.76 -28.37 1.20
N TYR A 104 -1.19 -29.36 0.40
CA TYR A 104 -2.56 -29.43 -0.08
C TYR A 104 -3.17 -30.84 -0.18
N GLY A 105 -2.42 -31.93 0.01
CA GLY A 105 -2.96 -33.29 -0.11
C GLY A 105 -3.43 -33.66 -1.53
N TYR A 106 -3.09 -32.85 -2.54
CA TYR A 106 -3.47 -33.09 -3.93
C TYR A 106 -2.35 -33.77 -4.71
N ALA A 107 -2.73 -34.76 -5.52
CA ALA A 107 -1.95 -35.23 -6.65
C ALA A 107 -2.14 -34.28 -7.84
N ASP A 108 -1.90 -32.98 -7.64
CA ASP A 108 -1.92 -32.06 -8.77
C ASP A 108 -0.80 -32.44 -9.75
N PRO A 109 -1.01 -32.29 -11.07
CA PRO A 109 0.03 -32.55 -12.05
C PRO A 109 1.31 -31.75 -11.73
N PRO A 110 2.51 -32.35 -11.89
CA PRO A 110 3.75 -31.65 -11.66
C PRO A 110 3.81 -30.35 -12.49
N GLY A 111 3.95 -29.21 -11.81
CA GLY A 111 4.03 -27.89 -12.45
C GLY A 111 2.88 -26.92 -12.11
N THR A 112 1.78 -27.38 -11.51
CA THR A 112 0.70 -26.50 -11.02
C THR A 112 1.14 -25.57 -9.89
N TRP A 113 2.28 -25.86 -9.26
CA TRP A 113 2.84 -25.02 -8.20
C TRP A 113 3.09 -23.57 -8.65
N ILE A 114 3.29 -23.35 -9.95
CA ILE A 114 3.50 -22.02 -10.54
C ILE A 114 2.26 -21.11 -10.39
N ILE A 115 1.06 -21.68 -10.29
CA ILE A 115 -0.20 -20.96 -10.02
C ILE A 115 -0.18 -20.35 -8.61
N PHE A 116 0.63 -20.88 -7.70
CA PHE A 116 0.82 -20.27 -6.37
C PHE A 116 1.86 -19.14 -6.39
N PHE A 117 2.82 -19.16 -7.33
CA PHE A 117 3.67 -17.98 -7.59
C PHE A 117 2.91 -16.84 -8.27
N THR A 118 1.77 -17.13 -8.89
CA THR A 118 0.81 -16.11 -9.35
C THR A 118 -0.21 -15.71 -8.27
N ASN A 119 -0.16 -16.30 -7.06
CA ASN A 119 -0.82 -15.73 -5.88
C ASN A 119 -0.05 -14.49 -5.46
N ILE A 120 -0.30 -13.43 -6.21
CA ILE A 120 0.40 -12.14 -6.19
C ILE A 120 0.28 -11.45 -4.83
N THR A 121 -0.75 -11.76 -4.04
CA THR A 121 -0.83 -11.35 -2.64
C THR A 121 0.27 -11.98 -1.80
N TRP A 122 0.60 -13.26 -2.00
CA TRP A 122 1.64 -13.97 -1.25
C TRP A 122 3.05 -13.56 -1.66
N VAL A 123 3.33 -13.47 -2.98
CA VAL A 123 4.62 -12.97 -3.49
C VAL A 123 4.81 -11.50 -3.16
N GLY A 124 3.77 -10.69 -3.40
CA GLY A 124 3.75 -9.29 -3.05
C GLY A 124 4.03 -9.11 -1.56
N PHE A 125 3.29 -9.82 -0.69
CA PHE A 125 3.49 -9.80 0.76
C PHE A 125 4.97 -9.94 1.09
N CYS A 126 5.64 -10.95 0.55
CA CYS A 126 7.07 -11.16 0.82
C CYS A 126 7.98 -10.09 0.25
N VAL A 127 7.71 -9.60 -0.96
CA VAL A 127 8.45 -8.46 -1.51
C VAL A 127 8.31 -7.24 -0.60
N ALA A 128 7.11 -7.00 -0.07
CA ALA A 128 6.87 -5.91 0.88
C ALA A 128 7.65 -6.15 2.19
N PHE A 129 7.58 -7.34 2.80
CA PHE A 129 8.33 -7.63 4.03
C PHE A 129 9.85 -7.57 3.85
N CYS A 130 10.38 -8.13 2.75
CA CYS A 130 11.79 -8.02 2.39
C CYS A 130 12.22 -6.56 2.18
N ALA A 131 11.40 -5.77 1.49
CA ALA A 131 11.70 -4.36 1.29
C ALA A 131 11.58 -3.56 2.60
N GLY A 132 10.64 -3.90 3.48
CA GLY A 132 10.54 -3.36 4.84
C GLY A 132 11.80 -3.69 5.68
N LEU A 133 12.28 -4.93 5.61
CA LEU A 133 13.52 -5.35 6.26
C LEU A 133 14.73 -4.60 5.69
N TYR A 134 14.81 -4.47 4.38
CA TYR A 134 15.86 -3.68 3.72
C TYR A 134 15.82 -2.21 4.16
N ASN A 135 14.64 -1.61 4.29
CA ASN A 135 14.50 -0.25 4.84
C ASN A 135 15.08 -0.14 6.26
N HIS A 136 14.85 -1.13 7.12
CA HIS A 136 15.44 -1.16 8.46
C HIS A 136 16.97 -1.27 8.43
N LEU A 137 17.52 -2.11 7.56
CA LEU A 137 18.97 -2.32 7.46
C LEU A 137 19.70 -1.10 6.89
N MET A 138 19.04 -0.35 5.99
CA MET A 138 19.65 0.77 5.29
C MET A 138 19.46 2.11 6.00
N LYS A 139 18.65 2.19 7.05
CA LYS A 139 18.30 3.47 7.71
C LYS A 139 19.52 4.23 8.21
N ASP A 140 20.53 3.52 8.73
CA ASP A 140 21.75 4.12 9.28
C ASP A 140 22.75 4.55 8.18
N LEU A 141 22.54 4.08 6.95
CA LEU A 141 23.33 4.46 5.78
C LEU A 141 22.74 5.65 5.02
N GLN A 142 21.54 6.09 5.39
CA GLN A 142 20.96 7.29 4.79
C GLN A 142 21.75 8.50 5.31
N PRO A 143 22.19 9.39 4.40
CA PRO A 143 22.79 10.64 4.85
C PRO A 143 21.80 11.33 5.77
N PRO A 144 22.27 11.96 6.86
CA PRO A 144 21.39 12.73 7.72
C PRO A 144 20.61 13.71 6.83
N PRO A 145 19.31 13.92 7.11
CA PRO A 145 18.57 14.93 6.38
C PRO A 145 19.40 16.21 6.39
N PRO A 146 19.49 16.95 5.27
CA PRO A 146 20.23 18.19 5.26
C PRO A 146 19.72 18.98 6.45
N GLY A 147 20.58 19.15 7.46
CA GLY A 147 20.23 19.92 8.64
C GLY A 147 19.75 21.29 8.17
N PRO A 148 18.93 22.01 8.96
CA PRO A 148 18.68 23.41 8.66
C PRO A 148 20.05 24.00 8.37
N ALA A 149 20.26 24.39 7.12
CA ALA A 149 21.59 24.68 6.66
C ALA A 149 22.13 25.67 7.69
N GLY A 150 23.33 25.42 8.20
CA GLY A 150 24.08 26.45 8.90
C GLY A 150 24.41 27.63 7.97
N GLU A 151 23.56 27.94 6.99
CA GLU A 151 23.16 29.30 6.69
C GLU A 151 22.77 29.95 8.03
N LYS A 152 23.81 30.35 8.76
CA LYS A 152 23.90 31.72 9.17
C LYS A 152 23.45 32.49 7.94
N VAL A 153 22.16 32.79 7.87
CA VAL A 153 21.67 33.91 7.09
C VAL A 153 22.41 35.07 7.73
N PHE A 154 23.64 35.30 7.26
CA PHE A 154 24.25 36.59 7.36
C PHE A 154 23.28 37.41 6.55
N ILE A 155 22.34 38.05 7.25
CA ILE A 155 21.66 39.22 6.71
C ILE A 155 22.81 40.19 6.50
N GLN A 156 23.47 40.07 5.36
CA GLN A 156 24.40 41.05 4.89
C GLN A 156 23.49 42.23 4.55
N HIS A 157 23.31 43.09 5.56
CA HIS A 157 22.70 44.39 5.35
C HIS A 157 23.65 45.16 4.43
N ASP A 158 23.52 44.95 3.12
CA ASP A 158 24.06 45.85 2.09
C ASP A 158 23.19 47.12 2.02
N GLY A 159 22.81 47.65 3.18
CA GLY A 159 22.24 48.98 3.30
C GLY A 159 23.38 49.99 3.30
N PRO A 160 23.23 51.16 2.65
CA PRO A 160 24.21 52.23 2.77
C PRO A 160 24.44 52.50 4.26
N THR A 161 25.70 52.52 4.68
CA THR A 161 26.11 52.98 6.00
C THR A 161 25.61 54.41 6.17
N ILE A 162 24.44 54.56 6.80
CA ILE A 162 24.00 55.84 7.33
C ILE A 162 24.80 56.01 8.61
N ASP A 163 25.89 56.76 8.51
CA ASP A 163 26.71 57.19 9.63
C ASP A 163 25.79 57.81 10.70
N GLY A 164 25.69 57.18 11.87
CA GLY A 164 25.15 57.82 13.08
C GLY A 164 24.00 57.15 13.82
N ILE A 165 23.53 55.96 13.42
CA ILE A 165 22.57 55.20 14.24
C ILE A 165 23.32 54.05 14.91
N GLU A 166 23.55 54.19 16.21
CA GLU A 166 23.98 53.08 17.08
C GLU A 166 22.94 51.96 16.97
N THR A 167 23.26 50.91 16.23
CA THR A 167 22.51 49.66 16.22
C THR A 167 22.70 49.00 17.57
N GLY A 168 21.87 49.34 18.54
CA GLY A 168 21.70 48.55 19.75
C GLY A 168 21.36 47.12 19.33
N ALA A 169 22.21 46.16 19.71
CA ALA A 169 21.95 44.74 19.55
C ALA A 169 20.78 44.33 20.46
N GLY A 170 19.57 44.73 20.08
CA GLY A 170 18.35 44.21 20.66
C GLY A 170 18.14 42.76 20.18
N PRO A 171 17.62 41.87 21.03
CA PRO A 171 17.23 40.53 20.59
C PRO A 171 16.26 40.67 19.43
N VAL A 172 16.66 40.19 18.25
CA VAL A 172 15.75 40.03 17.13
C VAL A 172 14.82 38.89 17.50
N ASP A 173 13.55 39.18 17.70
CA ASP A 173 12.53 38.16 17.90
C ASP A 173 12.54 37.26 16.67
N LEU A 174 13.09 36.05 16.82
CA LEU A 174 12.99 35.02 15.81
C LEU A 174 11.49 34.78 15.56
N PRO A 175 11.08 34.59 14.30
CA PRO A 175 9.69 34.26 14.01
C PRO A 175 9.29 33.04 14.85
N PRO A 176 8.04 33.00 15.35
CA PRO A 176 7.57 31.92 16.20
C PRO A 176 7.89 30.56 15.57
N ALA A 177 8.26 29.58 16.40
CA ALA A 177 8.77 28.27 15.95
C ALA A 177 7.86 27.57 14.92
N GLU A 178 6.58 27.90 14.88
CA GLU A 178 5.63 27.45 13.83
C GLU A 178 6.06 27.86 12.41
N ASP A 179 6.58 29.07 12.22
CA ASP A 179 7.04 29.56 10.93
C ASP A 179 8.36 28.91 10.51
N ALA A 180 9.24 28.59 11.46
CA ALA A 180 10.50 27.90 11.20
C ALA A 180 10.27 26.45 10.73
N GLN A 181 9.22 25.78 11.23
CA GLN A 181 8.86 24.42 10.83
C GLN A 181 8.27 24.36 9.40
N ALA A 182 7.62 25.44 8.95
CA ALA A 182 7.13 25.55 7.58
C ALA A 182 8.25 25.50 6.53
N CYS A 183 9.47 25.89 6.90
CA CYS A 183 10.65 25.92 6.03
C CYS A 183 11.48 24.62 6.04
N ALA A 184 11.11 23.60 6.82
CA ALA A 184 11.86 22.34 6.82
C ALA A 184 11.87 21.71 5.41
N PRO A 185 13.06 21.30 4.91
CA PRO A 185 13.17 20.69 3.59
C PRO A 185 12.28 19.45 3.51
N PRO A 186 11.67 19.17 2.35
CA PRO A 186 10.82 17.99 2.20
C PRO A 186 11.64 16.72 2.48
N PRO A 187 11.00 15.67 3.03
CA PRO A 187 11.68 14.42 3.29
C PRO A 187 12.28 13.86 1.99
N VAL A 188 13.53 13.40 2.06
CA VAL A 188 14.21 12.79 0.92
C VAL A 188 13.90 11.30 0.92
N TRP A 189 13.15 10.85 -0.09
CA TRP A 189 12.77 9.46 -0.27
C TRP A 189 13.76 8.70 -1.15
N ALA A 190 14.33 7.63 -0.63
CA ALA A 190 15.08 6.67 -1.43
C ALA A 190 14.13 5.90 -2.39
N TRP A 191 14.65 5.46 -3.53
CA TRP A 191 13.84 4.76 -4.53
C TRP A 191 13.22 3.46 -3.99
N TYR A 192 13.94 2.74 -3.13
CA TYR A 192 13.47 1.49 -2.52
C TYR A 192 12.38 1.71 -1.47
N GLN A 193 12.41 2.85 -0.75
CA GLN A 193 11.33 3.25 0.16
C GLN A 193 10.03 3.51 -0.61
N LYS A 194 10.14 4.21 -1.74
CA LYS A 194 9.01 4.44 -2.66
C LYS A 194 8.48 3.13 -3.22
N ALA A 195 9.37 2.23 -3.65
CA ALA A 195 8.95 0.91 -4.15
C ALA A 195 8.21 0.11 -3.07
N PHE A 196 8.77 0.05 -1.85
CA PHE A 196 8.16 -0.63 -0.72
C PHE A 196 6.73 -0.15 -0.45
N ILE A 197 6.53 1.14 -0.25
CA ILE A 197 5.21 1.67 0.13
C ILE A 197 4.16 1.50 -0.98
N LEU A 198 4.55 1.66 -2.26
CA LEU A 198 3.63 1.42 -3.38
C LEU A 198 3.21 -0.05 -3.44
N ILE A 199 4.18 -0.96 -3.34
CA ILE A 199 3.93 -2.41 -3.34
C ILE A 199 3.05 -2.78 -2.14
N TRP A 200 3.43 -2.33 -0.94
CA TRP A 200 2.72 -2.62 0.30
C TRP A 200 1.27 -2.13 0.27
N VAL A 201 1.00 -0.90 -0.20
CA VAL A 201 -0.39 -0.40 -0.33
C VAL A 201 -1.20 -1.21 -1.34
N VAL A 202 -0.60 -1.59 -2.46
CA VAL A 202 -1.25 -2.46 -3.45
C VAL A 202 -1.65 -3.78 -2.80
N ILE A 203 -0.73 -4.46 -2.12
CA ILE A 203 -0.97 -5.77 -1.51
C ILE A 203 -1.98 -5.69 -0.38
N LEU A 204 -1.83 -4.72 0.52
CA LEU A 204 -2.74 -4.50 1.63
C LEU A 204 -4.17 -4.29 1.12
N THR A 205 -4.33 -3.49 0.07
CA THR A 205 -5.65 -3.19 -0.51
C THR A 205 -6.21 -4.38 -1.26
N SER A 206 -5.39 -5.05 -2.09
CA SER A 206 -5.82 -6.20 -2.87
C SER A 206 -6.12 -7.42 -1.99
N SER A 207 -5.42 -7.61 -0.87
CA SER A 207 -5.62 -8.75 0.03
C SER A 207 -7.02 -8.72 0.64
N LEU A 208 -7.44 -7.57 1.17
CA LEU A 208 -8.78 -7.42 1.73
C LEU A 208 -9.87 -7.56 0.65
N MET A 209 -9.66 -6.95 -0.52
CA MET A 209 -10.60 -7.09 -1.64
C MET A 209 -10.73 -8.56 -2.06
N LEU A 210 -9.61 -9.29 -2.22
CA LEU A 210 -9.61 -10.69 -2.61
C LEU A 210 -10.28 -11.56 -1.56
N ASP A 211 -10.02 -11.32 -0.28
CA ASP A 211 -10.69 -12.04 0.81
C ASP A 211 -12.20 -11.87 0.71
N VAL A 212 -12.70 -10.64 0.61
CA VAL A 212 -14.14 -10.35 0.45
C VAL A 212 -14.69 -10.98 -0.83
N PHE A 213 -13.99 -10.87 -1.95
CA PHE A 213 -14.44 -11.43 -3.22
C PHE A 213 -14.51 -12.96 -3.18
N TYR A 214 -13.51 -13.61 -2.60
CA TYR A 214 -13.52 -15.07 -2.42
C TYR A 214 -14.69 -15.50 -1.54
N TRP A 215 -14.87 -14.88 -0.38
CA TRP A 215 -15.96 -15.25 0.54
C TRP A 215 -17.35 -14.94 -0.01
N ALA A 216 -17.52 -13.83 -0.71
CA ALA A 216 -18.84 -13.37 -1.13
C ALA A 216 -19.28 -13.86 -2.51
N VAL A 217 -18.32 -14.19 -3.40
CA VAL A 217 -18.60 -14.49 -4.81
C VAL A 217 -18.15 -15.88 -5.20
N ILE A 218 -17.00 -16.35 -4.73
CA ILE A 218 -16.42 -17.64 -5.16
C ILE A 218 -16.85 -18.77 -4.22
N TYR A 219 -16.86 -18.53 -2.90
CA TYR A 219 -17.16 -19.54 -1.90
C TYR A 219 -18.64 -19.88 -1.93
N ASP A 220 -18.97 -21.10 -2.36
CA ASP A 220 -20.34 -21.58 -2.53
C ASP A 220 -20.94 -22.19 -1.25
N GLY A 221 -20.23 -22.12 -0.13
CA GLY A 221 -20.67 -22.71 1.15
C GLY A 221 -20.68 -24.25 1.16
N GLY A 222 -20.01 -24.90 0.19
CA GLY A 222 -20.04 -26.35 0.01
C GLY A 222 -21.33 -26.85 -0.64
N ALA A 223 -22.06 -25.98 -1.35
CA ALA A 223 -23.39 -26.28 -1.87
C ALA A 223 -23.41 -27.33 -2.99
N GLU A 224 -22.28 -27.62 -3.64
CA GLU A 224 -22.25 -28.55 -4.78
C GLU A 224 -21.06 -29.52 -4.82
N TYR A 225 -20.58 -30.07 -3.69
CA TYR A 225 -19.51 -31.09 -3.77
C TYR A 225 -19.72 -32.29 -2.84
N TRP A 226 -20.15 -33.39 -3.46
CA TRP A 226 -20.19 -34.74 -2.91
C TRP A 226 -18.80 -35.39 -2.78
N GLU A 227 -17.71 -34.64 -3.04
CA GLU A 227 -16.35 -35.04 -2.70
C GLU A 227 -15.79 -34.13 -1.60
N VAL A 228 -15.58 -34.70 -0.41
CA VAL A 228 -15.00 -34.05 0.78
C VAL A 228 -13.70 -33.28 0.47
N ALA A 229 -12.97 -33.67 -0.58
CA ALA A 229 -11.74 -33.03 -1.03
C ALA A 229 -11.95 -31.66 -1.69
N GLY A 230 -13.09 -31.43 -2.37
CA GLY A 230 -13.42 -30.17 -3.05
C GLY A 230 -13.81 -29.06 -2.07
N ALA A 231 -14.71 -29.34 -1.13
CA ALA A 231 -15.12 -28.37 -0.11
C ALA A 231 -13.96 -27.95 0.82
N ALA A 232 -13.06 -28.89 1.15
CA ALA A 232 -11.84 -28.58 1.90
C ALA A 232 -10.88 -27.67 1.09
N LYS A 233 -10.85 -27.80 -0.24
CA LYS A 233 -10.01 -26.97 -1.12
C LYS A 233 -10.39 -25.50 -1.04
N GLU A 234 -11.68 -25.22 -1.22
CA GLU A 234 -12.18 -23.85 -1.27
C GLU A 234 -12.07 -23.17 0.09
N PHE A 235 -12.42 -23.89 1.15
CA PHE A 235 -12.28 -23.40 2.52
C PHE A 235 -10.82 -23.08 2.86
N THR A 236 -9.87 -23.95 2.52
CA THR A 236 -8.44 -23.68 2.78
C THR A 236 -7.94 -22.48 1.97
N ASN A 237 -8.43 -22.27 0.75
CA ASN A 237 -8.04 -21.12 -0.04
C ASN A 237 -8.60 -19.81 0.54
N ALA A 238 -9.88 -19.79 0.91
CA ALA A 238 -10.49 -18.65 1.59
C ALA A 238 -9.77 -18.32 2.91
N MET A 239 -9.42 -19.34 3.70
CA MET A 239 -8.63 -19.18 4.92
C MET A 239 -7.23 -18.59 4.66
N ARG A 240 -6.57 -18.95 3.55
CA ARG A 240 -5.26 -18.36 3.20
C ARG A 240 -5.37 -16.86 2.94
N HIS A 241 -6.40 -16.43 2.22
CA HIS A 241 -6.66 -15.01 1.99
C HIS A 241 -6.97 -14.27 3.29
N ALA A 242 -7.79 -14.85 4.17
CA ALA A 242 -8.07 -14.28 5.49
C ALA A 242 -6.80 -14.14 6.35
N VAL A 243 -5.94 -15.16 6.40
CA VAL A 243 -4.67 -15.13 7.13
C VAL A 243 -3.73 -14.05 6.57
N ASN A 244 -3.63 -13.92 5.25
CA ASN A 244 -2.82 -12.85 4.63
C ASN A 244 -3.28 -11.46 5.03
N THR A 245 -4.58 -11.22 4.91
CA THR A 245 -5.19 -9.95 5.28
C THR A 245 -4.96 -9.65 6.75
N ALA A 246 -5.13 -10.63 7.62
CA ALA A 246 -4.86 -10.49 9.05
C ALA A 246 -3.39 -10.14 9.35
N LEU A 247 -2.43 -10.82 8.70
CA LEU A 247 -1.00 -10.55 8.88
C LEU A 247 -0.60 -9.16 8.37
N LEU A 248 -1.17 -8.70 7.25
CA LEU A 248 -0.97 -7.35 6.72
C LEU A 248 -1.59 -6.29 7.64
N TRP A 249 -2.74 -6.56 8.24
CA TRP A 249 -3.34 -5.68 9.24
C TRP A 249 -2.49 -5.64 10.52
N ILE A 250 -1.93 -6.77 10.96
CA ILE A 250 -0.98 -6.78 12.06
C ILE A 250 0.25 -5.92 11.71
N ASP A 251 0.85 -6.03 10.52
CA ASP A 251 1.95 -5.13 10.10
C ASP A 251 1.52 -3.66 10.05
N LEU A 252 0.33 -3.36 9.53
CA LEU A 252 -0.24 -2.01 9.49
C LEU A 252 -0.38 -1.42 10.89
N PHE A 253 -0.91 -2.20 11.83
CA PHE A 253 -1.10 -1.78 13.21
C PHE A 253 0.22 -1.69 13.95
N LEU A 254 1.16 -2.61 13.76
CA LEU A 254 2.44 -2.59 14.46
C LEU A 254 3.36 -1.49 13.91
N SER A 255 3.36 -1.23 12.61
CA SER A 255 4.21 -0.23 11.98
C SER A 255 3.54 1.15 11.91
N LYS A 256 4.34 2.21 11.77
CA LYS A 256 3.87 3.56 11.43
C LYS A 256 3.86 3.81 9.92
N VAL A 257 3.74 2.75 9.11
CA VAL A 257 3.70 2.88 7.64
C VAL A 257 2.53 3.80 7.29
N PRO A 258 2.78 4.91 6.59
CA PRO A 258 1.74 5.88 6.27
C PRO A 258 0.93 5.42 5.04
N ILE A 259 -0.37 5.71 5.05
CA ILE A 259 -1.22 5.57 3.86
C ILE A 259 -1.73 6.95 3.49
N ALA A 260 -1.43 7.39 2.27
CA ALA A 260 -2.08 8.53 1.67
C ALA A 260 -3.15 8.05 0.70
N THR A 261 -4.27 8.77 0.63
CA THR A 261 -5.33 8.48 -0.36
C THR A 261 -4.82 8.56 -1.81
N TYR A 262 -3.75 9.33 -2.06
CA TYR A 262 -3.05 9.35 -3.36
C TYR A 262 -2.45 8.00 -3.76
N HIS A 263 -2.12 7.14 -2.79
CA HIS A 263 -1.67 5.78 -3.06
C HIS A 263 -2.79 4.87 -3.59
N TYR A 264 -4.00 5.38 -3.83
CA TYR A 264 -4.98 4.63 -4.63
C TYR A 264 -4.55 4.47 -6.10
N GLN A 265 -3.76 5.41 -6.63
CA GLN A 265 -3.26 5.36 -8.01
C GLN A 265 -2.51 4.06 -8.34
N PRO A 266 -1.48 3.63 -7.55
CA PRO A 266 -0.82 2.34 -7.80
C PRO A 266 -1.76 1.15 -7.64
N VAL A 267 -2.79 1.22 -6.79
CA VAL A 267 -3.83 0.17 -6.69
C VAL A 267 -4.59 0.04 -8.01
N LEU A 268 -5.03 1.15 -8.60
CA LEU A 268 -5.70 1.15 -9.91
C LEU A 268 -4.79 0.70 -11.06
N TRP A 269 -3.52 1.12 -11.04
CA TRP A 269 -2.54 0.66 -12.02
C TRP A 269 -2.33 -0.84 -11.95
N TYR A 270 -2.21 -1.38 -10.74
CA TYR A 270 -2.13 -2.81 -10.50
C TYR A 270 -3.34 -3.55 -11.09
N THR A 271 -4.58 -3.09 -10.81
CA THR A 271 -5.79 -3.70 -11.37
C THR A 271 -5.82 -3.65 -12.89
N THR A 272 -5.39 -2.54 -13.49
CA THR A 272 -5.27 -2.41 -14.94
C THR A 272 -4.28 -3.43 -15.50
N ALA A 273 -3.09 -3.49 -14.91
CA ALA A 273 -2.03 -4.39 -15.34
C ALA A 273 -2.47 -5.86 -15.21
N TYR A 274 -3.17 -6.19 -14.12
CA TYR A 274 -3.71 -7.54 -13.90
C TYR A 274 -4.79 -7.89 -14.92
N ALA A 275 -5.71 -6.98 -15.23
CA ALA A 275 -6.72 -7.19 -16.26
C ALA A 275 -6.10 -7.42 -17.65
N VAL A 276 -5.07 -6.64 -18.01
CA VAL A 276 -4.30 -6.85 -19.26
C VAL A 276 -3.61 -8.21 -19.26
N TRP A 277 -2.98 -8.59 -18.14
CA TRP A 277 -2.33 -9.88 -17.99
C TRP A 277 -3.30 -11.05 -18.17
N MET A 278 -4.51 -10.99 -17.59
CA MET A 278 -5.53 -12.03 -17.75
C MET A 278 -5.90 -12.25 -19.23
N TRP A 279 -5.97 -11.17 -20.02
CA TRP A 279 -6.21 -11.26 -21.46
C TRP A 279 -5.05 -11.90 -22.22
N ILE A 280 -3.82 -11.52 -21.88
CA ILE A 280 -2.62 -12.14 -22.46
C ILE A 280 -2.60 -13.63 -22.14
N TYR A 281 -2.94 -14.00 -20.89
CA TYR A 281 -3.03 -15.39 -20.46
C TYR A 281 -4.06 -16.16 -21.29
N TYR A 282 -5.31 -15.66 -21.37
CA TYR A 282 -6.36 -16.29 -22.18
C TYR A 282 -5.95 -16.43 -23.65
N GLY A 283 -5.37 -15.39 -24.25
CA GLY A 283 -4.89 -15.45 -25.63
C GLY A 283 -3.77 -16.47 -25.86
N ALA A 284 -3.00 -16.80 -24.83
CA ALA A 284 -1.90 -17.77 -24.91
C ALA A 284 -2.34 -19.21 -24.57
N SER A 285 -3.28 -19.40 -23.64
CA SER A 285 -3.72 -20.72 -23.17
C SER A 285 -5.01 -21.21 -23.83
N GLY A 286 -5.88 -20.30 -24.28
CA GLY A 286 -7.27 -20.60 -24.63
C GLY A 286 -8.22 -20.66 -23.43
N ASP A 287 -7.70 -20.52 -22.20
CA ASP A 287 -8.43 -20.70 -20.95
C ASP A 287 -8.36 -19.45 -20.06
N TRP A 288 -9.48 -19.11 -19.42
CA TRP A 288 -9.51 -18.04 -18.44
C TRP A 288 -8.89 -18.50 -17.13
N ILE A 289 -8.00 -17.69 -16.56
CA ILE A 289 -7.43 -17.96 -15.23
C ILE A 289 -8.51 -18.02 -14.14
N TYR A 290 -9.61 -17.29 -14.32
CA TYR A 290 -10.82 -17.37 -13.52
C TYR A 290 -12.03 -17.49 -14.45
N GLU A 291 -12.67 -18.66 -14.48
CA GLU A 291 -13.83 -18.89 -15.33
C GLU A 291 -14.97 -17.90 -15.07
N SER A 292 -15.15 -17.46 -13.82
CA SER A 292 -16.15 -16.47 -13.44
C SER A 292 -15.93 -15.11 -14.11
N LEU A 293 -14.68 -14.77 -14.46
CA LEU A 293 -14.31 -13.55 -15.17
C LEU A 293 -14.26 -13.74 -16.69
N GLY A 294 -14.53 -14.95 -17.20
CA GLY A 294 -14.66 -15.22 -18.63
C GLY A 294 -15.72 -14.34 -19.27
N TRP A 295 -15.37 -13.68 -20.38
CA TRP A 295 -16.28 -12.73 -21.04
C TRP A 295 -17.39 -13.38 -21.86
N ASP A 296 -17.34 -14.69 -22.00
CA ASP A 296 -18.44 -15.54 -22.41
C ASP A 296 -19.58 -15.57 -21.36
N ARG A 297 -19.32 -15.16 -20.12
CA ARG A 297 -20.31 -15.04 -19.05
C ARG A 297 -20.95 -13.65 -19.01
N ALA A 298 -22.28 -13.62 -19.01
CA ALA A 298 -23.05 -12.37 -18.88
C ALA A 298 -22.77 -11.61 -17.56
N SER A 299 -22.29 -12.29 -16.52
CA SER A 299 -21.94 -11.70 -15.22
C SER A 299 -20.56 -11.06 -15.17
N SER A 300 -19.66 -11.35 -16.12
CA SER A 300 -18.27 -10.88 -16.07
C SER A 300 -18.12 -9.36 -15.96
N PRO A 301 -18.87 -8.52 -16.73
CA PRO A 301 -18.81 -7.07 -16.56
C PRO A 301 -19.17 -6.61 -15.14
N ALA A 302 -20.15 -7.25 -14.50
CA ALA A 302 -20.55 -6.92 -13.14
C ALA A 302 -19.45 -7.26 -12.13
N TYR A 303 -18.75 -8.39 -12.32
CA TYR A 303 -17.62 -8.75 -11.47
C TYR A 303 -16.43 -7.79 -11.62
N VAL A 304 -16.13 -7.32 -12.84
CA VAL A 304 -15.06 -6.32 -13.04
C VAL A 304 -15.39 -5.01 -12.33
N ILE A 305 -16.63 -4.53 -12.43
CA ILE A 305 -17.08 -3.34 -11.69
C ILE A 305 -16.98 -3.57 -10.19
N LEU A 306 -17.47 -4.73 -9.70
CA LEU A 306 -17.41 -5.10 -8.30
C LEU A 306 -15.97 -5.11 -7.76
N LEU A 307 -15.01 -5.65 -8.51
CA LEU A 307 -13.60 -5.68 -8.11
C LEU A 307 -13.02 -4.28 -7.92
N VAL A 308 -13.31 -3.34 -8.82
CA VAL A 308 -12.85 -1.94 -8.69
C VAL A 308 -13.50 -1.26 -7.48
N VAL A 309 -14.80 -1.46 -7.28
CA VAL A 309 -15.54 -0.91 -6.13
C VAL A 309 -15.00 -1.49 -4.82
N LEU A 310 -14.78 -2.80 -4.75
CA LEU A 310 -14.21 -3.45 -3.56
C LEU A 310 -12.80 -2.93 -3.29
N LEU A 311 -11.95 -2.72 -4.30
CA LEU A 311 -10.64 -2.11 -4.10
C LEU A 311 -10.72 -0.69 -3.52
N ALA A 312 -11.67 0.13 -3.98
CA ALA A 312 -11.90 1.46 -3.42
C ALA A 312 -12.27 1.36 -1.93
N ILE A 313 -13.27 0.53 -1.62
CA ILE A 313 -13.74 0.29 -0.25
C ILE A 313 -12.59 -0.23 0.63
N SER A 314 -11.82 -1.20 0.13
CA SER A 314 -10.68 -1.77 0.85
C SER A 314 -9.62 -0.71 1.17
N LEU A 315 -9.31 0.21 0.24
CA LEU A 315 -8.39 1.30 0.54
C LEU A 315 -8.94 2.19 1.67
N PHE A 316 -10.20 2.57 1.62
CA PHE A 316 -10.81 3.43 2.64
C PHE A 316 -10.89 2.76 4.01
N ILE A 317 -11.15 1.45 4.07
CA ILE A 317 -11.07 0.66 5.31
C ILE A 317 -9.64 0.71 5.85
N ASN A 318 -8.65 0.37 5.03
CA ASN A 318 -7.25 0.39 5.43
C ASN A 318 -6.80 1.78 5.89
N PHE A 319 -7.24 2.83 5.21
CA PHE A 319 -7.01 4.21 5.60
C PHE A 319 -7.63 4.53 6.97
N GLY A 320 -8.87 4.09 7.22
CA GLY A 320 -9.53 4.21 8.52
C GLY A 320 -8.77 3.47 9.63
N LEU A 321 -8.22 2.29 9.36
CA LEU A 321 -7.39 1.54 10.30
C LEU A 321 -6.11 2.29 10.66
N VAL A 322 -5.49 2.98 9.69
CA VAL A 322 -4.33 3.84 9.96
C VAL A 322 -4.70 5.02 10.86
N LEU A 323 -5.82 5.68 10.61
CA LEU A 323 -6.31 6.76 11.49
C LEU A 323 -6.59 6.26 12.92
N LEU A 324 -7.16 5.05 13.04
CA LEU A 324 -7.40 4.42 14.35
C LEU A 324 -6.08 4.14 15.05
N ARG A 325 -5.11 3.53 14.36
CA ARG A 325 -3.76 3.27 14.87
C ARG A 325 -3.09 4.55 15.36
N ASP A 326 -3.11 5.63 14.58
CA ASP A 326 -2.46 6.88 14.94
C ASP A 326 -3.09 7.51 16.18
N LYS A 327 -4.43 7.45 16.32
CA LYS A 327 -5.14 7.86 17.54
C LYS A 327 -4.74 7.03 18.76
N LEU A 328 -4.65 5.71 18.61
CA LEU A 328 -4.22 4.79 19.68
C LEU A 328 -2.77 5.05 20.08
N SER A 329 -1.88 5.26 19.11
CA SER A 329 -0.48 5.62 19.34
C SER A 329 -0.36 6.91 20.15
N HIS A 330 -1.11 7.95 19.77
CA HIS A 330 -1.12 9.21 20.51
C HIS A 330 -1.58 9.01 21.95
N ALA A 331 -2.74 8.37 22.15
CA ALA A 331 -3.27 8.10 23.49
C ALA A 331 -2.27 7.30 24.36
N TYR A 332 -1.63 6.27 23.79
CA TYR A 332 -0.62 5.47 24.47
C TYR A 332 0.57 6.31 24.96
N HIS A 333 1.13 7.18 24.12
CA HIS A 333 2.27 8.02 24.49
C HIS A 333 1.90 9.13 25.48
N THR A 334 0.71 9.73 25.36
CA THR A 334 0.22 10.72 26.33
C THR A 334 0.11 10.10 27.73
N HIS A 335 -0.46 8.90 27.85
CA HIS A 335 -0.59 8.22 29.15
C HIS A 335 0.74 7.75 29.73
N ARG A 336 1.71 7.36 28.90
CA ARG A 336 3.03 6.93 29.37
C ARG A 336 3.95 8.09 29.77
N GLY A 337 3.78 9.27 29.17
CA GLY A 337 4.58 10.45 29.49
C GLY A 337 4.14 11.18 30.76
N THR A 338 2.98 10.84 31.32
CA THR A 338 2.45 11.40 32.57
C THR A 338 2.78 10.57 33.82
N LEU A 339 3.48 9.45 33.67
CA LEU A 339 3.98 8.58 34.74
C LEU A 339 5.49 8.75 34.87
#